data_AF-A0A945WQN8-F1
#
_entry.id   AF-A0A945WQN8-F1
#
_cell.length_a   1.000
_cell.length_b   1.000
_cell.length_c   1.000
_cell.angle_alpha   90.00
_cell.angle_beta   90.00
_cell.angle_gamma   90.00
#
_symmetry.space_group_name_H-M   'P 1'
#
loop_
_entity.id
_entity.type
_entity.pdbx_description
1 polymer ?
#
loop_
_entity_poly.entity_id
_entity_poly.type
_entity_poly.pdbx_seq_one_letter_code
_entity_poly.pdbx_strand_id
1 'polypeptide(L)'
;MRKYMEGEALTGTTEPLEFTENRPKTTQYTHQANTIELYIQLIITDNEAQTVQNALNLKGHNLEVAKWVHYEIQHAPGINQDKLAEELIASGELLNTNKENVLAVKDDETFDHPEGIQIFLVRDIEDSHGEAKTQKIHHHIGSEKVTAIKHGIVWAVKSNEANFDYTTLVTSNIFANFHAQTLQNM
;
A
#
# COMPACT_ATOMS: atom_id res chain seq x y z
N MET A 1 34.69 33.13 30.05
CA MET A 1 34.00 32.04 29.33
C MET A 1 34.34 30.63 29.86
N ARG A 2 34.67 30.43 31.16
CA ARG A 2 35.03 29.11 31.73
C ARG A 2 34.07 28.58 32.82
N LYS A 3 32.95 29.27 33.08
CA LYS A 3 32.09 28.99 34.25
C LYS A 3 30.91 28.02 34.01
N TYR A 4 30.86 27.34 32.86
CA TYR A 4 29.70 26.49 32.50
C TYR A 4 30.05 25.01 32.19
N MET A 5 31.26 24.54 32.49
CA MET A 5 31.66 23.12 32.24
C MET A 5 31.93 22.31 33.51
N GLU A 6 31.44 22.76 34.66
CA GLU A 6 31.60 22.06 35.95
C GLU A 6 30.24 21.64 36.53
N GLY A 7 29.37 21.05 35.70
CA GLY A 7 28.21 20.31 36.18
C GLY A 7 28.57 18.85 36.35
N GLU A 8 28.37 18.27 37.53
CA GLU A 8 28.48 16.83 37.74
C GLU A 8 27.58 16.10 36.73
N ALA A 9 28.10 15.04 36.09
CA ALA A 9 27.31 14.24 35.18
C ALA A 9 26.09 13.69 35.92
N LEU A 10 24.89 13.87 35.37
CA LEU A 10 23.67 13.26 35.90
C LEU A 10 23.84 11.73 35.86
N THR A 11 24.19 11.13 36.99
CA THR A 11 24.23 9.67 37.16
C THR A 11 22.81 9.18 37.44
N GLY A 12 22.03 9.00 36.38
CA GLY A 12 20.75 8.30 36.42
C GLY A 12 20.90 6.93 35.77
N THR A 13 20.49 5.87 36.47
CA THR A 13 20.22 4.58 35.83
C THR A 13 18.86 4.68 35.16
N THR A 14 18.83 4.59 33.84
CA THR A 14 17.57 4.48 33.09
C THR A 14 17.16 3.01 33.06
N GLU A 15 15.93 2.72 33.50
CA GLU A 15 15.30 1.44 33.20
C GLU A 15 15.32 1.23 31.68
N PRO A 16 15.72 0.05 31.17
CA PRO A 16 15.64 -0.25 29.75
C PRO A 16 14.19 -0.08 29.27
N LEU A 17 14.01 0.57 28.12
CA LEU A 17 12.73 0.54 27.43
C LEU A 17 12.46 -0.89 26.96
N GLU A 18 11.53 -1.56 27.62
CA GLU A 18 11.04 -2.85 27.17
C GLU A 18 10.03 -2.63 26.04
N PHE A 19 10.32 -3.19 24.87
CA PHE A 19 9.43 -3.19 23.73
C PHE A 19 9.13 -4.63 23.33
N THR A 20 7.85 -4.99 23.37
CA THR A 20 7.34 -6.25 22.83
C THR A 20 6.65 -5.97 21.51
N GLU A 21 7.17 -6.57 20.44
CA GLU A 21 6.59 -6.41 19.11
C GLU A 21 5.22 -7.12 19.04
N ASN A 22 4.14 -6.34 18.94
CA ASN A 22 2.81 -6.87 18.67
C ASN A 22 2.59 -6.91 17.15
N ARG A 23 2.93 -8.03 16.50
CA ARG A 23 2.71 -8.19 15.06
C ARG A 23 1.24 -8.52 14.79
N PRO A 24 0.50 -7.68 14.05
CA PRO A 24 -0.85 -8.00 13.65
C PRO A 24 -0.84 -9.23 12.75
N LYS A 25 -1.85 -10.10 12.91
CA LYS A 25 -2.03 -11.25 12.01
C LYS A 25 -2.38 -10.75 10.61
N THR A 26 -1.72 -11.29 9.60
CA THR A 26 -2.11 -11.07 8.20
C THR A 26 -3.53 -11.57 7.98
N THR A 27 -4.38 -10.72 7.41
CA THR A 27 -5.75 -11.05 7.02
C THR A 27 -5.85 -11.22 5.51
N GLN A 28 -6.90 -11.90 5.04
CA GLN A 28 -7.23 -11.92 3.62
C GLN A 28 -8.02 -10.66 3.25
N TYR A 29 -7.63 -10.02 2.15
CA TYR A 29 -8.38 -8.93 1.54
C TYR A 29 -9.51 -9.49 0.68
N THR A 30 -10.63 -8.80 0.68
CA THR A 30 -11.77 -9.12 -0.20
C THR A 30 -12.33 -7.83 -0.74
N HIS A 31 -12.57 -7.80 -2.05
CA HIS A 31 -13.29 -6.71 -2.70
C HIS A 31 -14.60 -6.40 -1.96
N GLN A 32 -14.90 -5.11 -1.80
CA GLN A 32 -16.10 -4.64 -1.09
C GLN A 32 -17.14 -4.19 -2.10
N ALA A 33 -18.41 -4.51 -1.88
CA ALA A 33 -19.48 -4.05 -2.78
C ALA A 33 -19.59 -2.52 -2.81
N ASN A 34 -20.04 -1.99 -3.95
CA ASN A 34 -20.10 -0.56 -4.28
C ASN A 34 -18.72 0.11 -4.25
N THR A 35 -17.73 -0.57 -4.80
CA THR A 35 -16.35 -0.08 -4.82
C THR A 35 -15.76 -0.25 -6.21
N ILE A 36 -15.01 0.76 -6.65
CA ILE A 36 -14.10 0.64 -7.80
C ILE A 36 -12.69 0.61 -7.25
N GLU A 37 -11.92 -0.37 -7.65
CA GLU A 37 -10.50 -0.43 -7.33
C GLU A 37 -9.67 0.00 -8.53
N LEU A 38 -8.71 0.89 -8.33
CA LEU A 38 -7.73 1.28 -9.35
C LEU A 38 -6.35 0.77 -8.95
N TYR A 39 -5.79 -0.10 -9.79
CA TYR A 39 -4.42 -0.59 -9.69
C TYR A 39 -3.56 0.15 -10.70
N ILE A 40 -2.67 1.01 -10.20
CA ILE A 40 -1.92 1.97 -11.01
C ILE A 40 -0.45 1.58 -10.99
N GLN A 41 0.15 1.46 -12.16
CA GLN A 41 1.56 1.13 -12.34
C GLN A 41 2.26 2.18 -13.20
N LEU A 42 3.51 2.48 -12.88
CA LEU A 42 4.36 3.28 -13.75
C LEU A 42 4.60 2.56 -15.09
N ILE A 43 4.55 3.31 -16.19
CA ILE A 43 4.92 2.82 -17.53
C ILE A 43 6.44 2.57 -17.61
N ILE A 44 7.21 3.33 -16.83
CA ILE A 44 8.67 3.23 -16.72
C ILE A 44 9.08 2.42 -15.49
N THR A 45 10.37 2.19 -15.33
CA THR A 45 10.95 1.46 -14.19
C THR A 45 10.51 2.03 -12.84
N ASP A 46 10.01 1.15 -11.96
CA ASP A 46 9.71 1.46 -10.58
C ASP A 46 10.95 1.21 -9.69
N ASN A 47 11.64 2.29 -9.33
CA ASN A 47 12.85 2.22 -8.52
C ASN A 47 12.59 1.71 -7.10
N GLU A 48 11.38 1.89 -6.55
CA GLU A 48 11.04 1.39 -5.22
C GLU A 48 10.89 -0.14 -5.26
N ALA A 49 10.19 -0.67 -6.27
CA ALA A 49 10.09 -2.12 -6.47
C ALA A 49 11.48 -2.75 -6.67
N GLN A 50 12.35 -2.10 -7.45
CA GLN A 50 13.72 -2.57 -7.65
C GLN A 50 14.56 -2.52 -6.37
N THR A 51 14.36 -1.50 -5.53
CA THR A 51 15.03 -1.38 -4.24
C THR A 51 14.59 -2.48 -3.27
N VAL A 52 13.28 -2.76 -3.19
CA VAL A 52 12.72 -3.85 -2.38
C VAL A 52 13.27 -5.20 -2.85
N GLN A 53 13.26 -5.45 -4.17
CA GLN A 53 13.83 -6.65 -4.76
C GLN A 53 15.31 -6.82 -4.39
N ASN A 54 16.11 -5.75 -4.52
CA ASN A 54 17.53 -5.79 -4.18
C ASN A 54 17.76 -6.07 -2.69
N ALA A 55 16.95 -5.48 -1.80
CA ALA A 55 17.03 -5.74 -0.36
C ALA A 55 16.70 -7.22 -0.03
N LEU A 56 15.74 -7.82 -0.72
CA LEU A 56 15.39 -9.24 -0.57
C LEU A 56 16.50 -10.16 -1.10
N ASN A 57 17.08 -9.82 -2.25
CA ASN A 57 18.22 -10.53 -2.82
C ASN A 57 19.44 -10.50 -1.87
N LEU A 58 19.71 -9.37 -1.22
CA LEU A 58 20.78 -9.26 -0.21
C LEU A 58 20.50 -10.10 1.05
N LYS A 59 19.24 -10.37 1.36
CA LYS A 59 18.83 -11.32 2.41
C LYS A 59 18.87 -12.79 1.95
N GLY A 60 19.27 -13.05 0.71
CA GLY A 60 19.44 -14.38 0.14
C GLY A 60 18.19 -14.95 -0.55
N HIS A 61 17.16 -14.15 -0.79
CA HIS A 61 15.95 -14.58 -1.51
C HIS A 61 16.07 -14.23 -2.99
N ASN A 62 15.87 -15.17 -3.91
CA ASN A 62 15.84 -14.88 -5.35
C ASN A 62 14.41 -14.60 -5.83
N LEU A 63 13.99 -13.33 -5.76
CA LEU A 63 12.61 -12.90 -6.01
C LEU A 63 12.50 -11.85 -7.11
N GLU A 64 11.37 -11.84 -7.80
CA GLU A 64 10.91 -10.74 -8.66
C GLU A 64 9.81 -9.96 -7.93
N VAL A 65 9.88 -8.64 -7.94
CA VAL A 65 8.93 -7.76 -7.23
C VAL A 65 8.32 -6.74 -8.17
N ALA A 66 6.99 -6.63 -8.15
CA ALA A 66 6.22 -5.58 -8.80
C ALA A 66 5.38 -4.81 -7.78
N LYS A 67 5.07 -3.56 -8.11
CA LYS A 67 4.35 -2.61 -7.25
C LYS A 67 3.23 -1.94 -8.03
N TRP A 68 2.07 -1.78 -7.40
CA TRP A 68 0.99 -0.91 -7.84
C TRP A 68 0.60 0.04 -6.71
N VAL A 69 0.24 1.26 -7.08
CA VAL A 69 -0.58 2.12 -6.22
C VAL A 69 -2.01 1.61 -6.32
N HIS A 70 -2.64 1.41 -5.18
CA HIS A 70 -4.01 0.95 -5.07
C HIS A 70 -4.89 2.05 -4.51
N TYR A 71 -5.97 2.35 -5.20
CA TYR A 71 -7.08 3.12 -4.63
C TYR A 71 -8.32 2.24 -4.56
N GLU A 72 -8.96 2.20 -3.39
CA GLU A 72 -10.28 1.60 -3.18
C GLU A 72 -11.29 2.74 -3.05
N ILE A 73 -12.08 2.98 -4.10
CA ILE A 73 -13.02 4.09 -4.20
C ILE A 73 -14.43 3.60 -3.92
N GLN A 74 -14.94 3.96 -2.75
CA GLN A 74 -16.32 3.67 -2.36
C GLN A 74 -17.27 4.67 -3.02
N HIS A 75 -18.38 4.18 -3.57
CA HIS A 75 -19.38 5.02 -4.23
C HIS A 75 -20.80 4.72 -3.75
N ALA A 76 -21.72 5.63 -4.07
CA ALA A 76 -23.13 5.42 -3.76
C ALA A 76 -23.73 4.22 -4.54
N PRO A 77 -24.68 3.47 -3.97
CA PRO A 77 -25.34 2.38 -4.69
C PRO A 77 -26.04 2.85 -5.97
N GLY A 78 -26.08 1.98 -6.98
CA GLY A 78 -26.77 2.25 -8.26
C GLY A 78 -26.02 3.19 -9.21
N ILE A 79 -24.79 3.58 -8.88
CA ILE A 79 -23.89 4.29 -9.80
C ILE A 79 -23.44 3.35 -10.92
N ASN A 80 -23.38 3.86 -12.15
CA ASN A 80 -22.73 3.17 -13.26
C ASN A 80 -21.20 3.23 -13.06
N GLN A 81 -20.59 2.08 -12.73
CA GLN A 81 -19.18 2.00 -12.39
C GLN A 81 -18.25 2.28 -13.58
N ASP A 82 -18.61 1.90 -14.81
CA ASP A 82 -17.80 2.19 -16.00
C ASP A 82 -17.65 3.70 -16.19
N LYS A 83 -18.78 4.42 -16.13
CA LYS A 83 -18.79 5.87 -16.25
C LYS A 83 -18.03 6.55 -15.11
N LEU A 84 -18.19 6.06 -13.88
CA LEU A 84 -17.45 6.61 -12.74
C LEU A 84 -15.94 6.38 -12.89
N ALA A 85 -15.51 5.20 -13.34
CA ALA A 85 -14.10 4.91 -13.60
C ALA A 85 -13.51 5.86 -14.66
N GLU A 86 -14.25 6.11 -15.75
CA GLU A 86 -13.85 7.09 -16.77
C GLU A 86 -13.71 8.51 -16.19
N GLU A 87 -14.69 8.96 -15.39
CA GLU A 87 -14.64 10.28 -14.72
C GLU A 87 -13.45 10.38 -13.76
N LEU A 88 -13.19 9.34 -12.97
CA LEU A 88 -12.05 9.26 -12.03
C LEU A 88 -10.71 9.34 -12.78
N ILE A 89 -10.56 8.60 -13.88
CA ILE A 89 -9.34 8.61 -14.68
C ILE A 89 -9.15 9.97 -15.38
N ALA A 90 -10.22 10.52 -15.95
CA ALA A 90 -10.19 11.80 -16.64
C ALA A 90 -9.90 12.98 -15.71
N SER A 91 -10.20 12.86 -14.40
CA SER A 91 -9.90 13.91 -13.41
C SER A 91 -8.41 14.21 -13.29
N GLY A 92 -7.54 13.23 -13.55
CA GLY A 92 -6.10 13.35 -13.34
C GLY A 92 -5.67 13.45 -11.86
N GLU A 93 -6.61 13.31 -10.91
CA GLU A 93 -6.32 13.44 -9.48
C GLU A 93 -5.71 12.17 -8.89
N LEU A 94 -6.11 10.99 -9.37
CA LEU A 94 -5.61 9.70 -8.84
C LEU A 94 -4.37 9.20 -9.59
N LEU A 95 -4.27 9.50 -10.89
CA LEU A 95 -3.19 9.06 -11.76
C LEU A 95 -2.93 10.05 -12.90
N ASN A 96 -1.76 9.92 -13.52
CA ASN A 96 -1.38 10.58 -14.75
C ASN A 96 -1.20 9.56 -15.87
N THR A 97 -2.15 9.51 -16.79
CA THR A 97 -2.19 8.56 -17.91
C THR A 97 -1.03 8.67 -18.90
N ASN A 98 -0.22 9.75 -18.87
CA ASN A 98 1.00 9.83 -19.67
C ASN A 98 2.18 9.08 -19.07
N LYS A 99 2.12 8.76 -17.77
CA LYS A 99 3.22 8.14 -17.01
C LYS A 99 2.83 6.81 -16.38
N GLU A 100 1.54 6.55 -16.27
CA GLU A 100 0.98 5.46 -15.50
C GLU A 100 -0.10 4.73 -16.31
N ASN A 101 -0.10 3.40 -16.20
CA ASN A 101 -1.18 2.53 -16.64
C ASN A 101 -2.11 2.25 -15.46
N VAL A 102 -3.38 1.95 -15.77
CA VAL A 102 -4.38 1.61 -14.76
C VAL A 102 -5.17 0.39 -15.17
N LEU A 103 -5.42 -0.47 -14.21
CA LEU A 103 -6.45 -1.49 -14.25
C LEU A 103 -7.56 -1.09 -13.27
N ALA A 104 -8.78 -0.92 -13.77
CA ALA A 104 -9.96 -0.72 -12.93
C ALA A 104 -10.62 -2.08 -12.69
N VAL A 105 -10.98 -2.37 -11.44
CA VAL A 105 -11.73 -3.56 -11.03
C VAL A 105 -13.03 -3.10 -10.39
N LYS A 106 -14.14 -3.60 -10.92
CA LYS A 106 -15.52 -3.29 -10.54
C LYS A 106 -16.15 -4.41 -9.71
N ASP A 107 -17.37 -4.19 -9.22
CA ASP A 107 -18.07 -5.11 -8.31
C ASP A 107 -18.25 -6.53 -8.89
N ASP A 108 -18.38 -6.64 -10.21
CA ASP A 108 -18.55 -7.90 -10.95
C ASP A 108 -17.25 -8.48 -11.50
N GLU A 109 -16.11 -7.85 -11.20
CA GLU A 109 -14.80 -8.23 -11.67
C GLU A 109 -13.92 -8.71 -10.50
N THR A 110 -12.77 -9.29 -10.82
CA THR A 110 -11.79 -9.71 -9.82
C THR A 110 -10.42 -9.35 -10.32
N PHE A 111 -9.57 -8.87 -9.42
CA PHE A 111 -8.16 -8.68 -9.72
C PHE A 111 -7.53 -10.02 -10.08
N ASP A 112 -6.75 -10.08 -11.16
CA ASP A 112 -6.13 -11.32 -11.59
C ASP A 112 -5.06 -11.75 -10.57
N HIS A 113 -5.05 -13.04 -10.22
CA HIS A 113 -4.09 -13.64 -9.29
C HIS A 113 -3.31 -14.72 -10.04
N PRO A 114 -2.20 -14.36 -10.70
CA PRO A 114 -1.43 -15.32 -11.47
C PRO A 114 -0.84 -16.39 -10.56
N GLU A 115 -0.83 -17.64 -11.05
CA GLU A 115 -0.26 -18.77 -10.33
C GLU A 115 1.23 -18.52 -10.00
N GLY A 116 1.63 -18.86 -8.78
CA GLY A 116 3.00 -18.73 -8.30
C GLY A 116 3.42 -17.31 -7.90
N ILE A 117 2.50 -16.35 -7.91
CA ILE A 117 2.72 -14.98 -7.43
C ILE A 117 1.97 -14.78 -6.11
N GLN A 118 2.68 -14.33 -5.08
CA GLN A 118 2.07 -13.88 -3.84
C GLN A 118 1.80 -12.38 -3.91
N ILE A 119 0.57 -11.98 -3.61
CA ILE A 119 0.15 -10.58 -3.62
C ILE A 119 -0.13 -10.12 -2.18
N PHE A 120 0.36 -8.93 -1.84
CA PHE A 120 0.13 -8.27 -0.57
C PHE A 120 -0.42 -6.87 -0.78
N LEU A 121 -1.47 -6.51 -0.06
CA LEU A 121 -1.98 -5.15 0.05
C LEU A 121 -1.51 -4.53 1.36
N VAL A 122 -0.83 -3.39 1.27
CA VAL A 122 -0.32 -2.63 2.42
C VAL A 122 -1.06 -1.31 2.50
N ARG A 123 -1.59 -0.97 3.68
CA ARG A 123 -2.31 0.28 3.93
C ARG A 123 -1.84 0.96 5.18
N ASP A 124 -1.75 2.28 5.15
CA ASP A 124 -1.54 3.09 6.34
C ASP A 124 -2.79 3.06 7.22
N ILE A 125 -2.61 2.95 8.54
CA ILE A 125 -3.72 2.88 9.50
C ILE A 125 -4.52 4.19 9.51
N GLU A 126 -3.84 5.34 9.40
CA GLU A 126 -4.49 6.65 9.38
C GLU A 126 -5.01 7.06 8.00
N ASP A 127 -4.44 6.48 6.93
CA ASP A 127 -4.76 6.74 5.52
C ASP A 127 -5.02 8.22 5.16
N SER A 128 -4.15 9.12 5.63
CA SER A 128 -4.28 10.56 5.36
C SER A 128 -4.21 10.89 3.87
N HIS A 129 -3.57 10.03 3.08
CA HIS A 129 -3.47 10.20 1.62
C HIS A 129 -4.80 9.88 0.94
N GLY A 130 -5.46 8.77 1.30
CA GLY A 130 -6.81 8.45 0.81
C GLY A 130 -7.82 9.54 1.16
N GLU A 131 -7.79 10.04 2.40
CA GLU A 131 -8.66 11.14 2.82
C GLU A 131 -8.41 12.42 1.99
N ALA A 132 -7.14 12.80 1.79
CA ALA A 132 -6.81 13.96 0.97
C ALA A 132 -7.27 13.80 -0.48
N LYS A 133 -7.18 12.59 -1.06
CA LYS A 133 -7.69 12.30 -2.40
C LYS A 133 -9.22 12.33 -2.47
N THR A 134 -9.91 11.84 -1.44
CA THR A 134 -11.37 11.93 -1.32
C THR A 134 -11.83 13.38 -1.47
N GLN A 135 -11.24 14.29 -0.70
CA GLN A 135 -11.60 15.72 -0.74
C GLN A 135 -11.38 16.35 -2.12
N LYS A 136 -10.29 16.00 -2.81
CA LYS A 136 -10.02 16.49 -4.16
C LYS A 136 -11.02 15.95 -5.16
N ILE A 137 -11.30 14.65 -5.14
CA ILE A 137 -12.25 14.02 -6.05
C ILE A 137 -13.66 14.57 -5.85
N HIS A 138 -14.07 14.86 -4.61
CA HIS A 138 -15.34 15.53 -4.34
C HIS A 138 -15.48 16.87 -5.06
N HIS A 139 -14.39 17.64 -5.15
CA HIS A 139 -14.39 18.91 -5.87
C HIS A 139 -14.59 18.73 -7.39
N HIS A 140 -14.08 17.65 -7.97
CA HIS A 140 -14.14 17.39 -9.41
C HIS A 140 -15.41 16.67 -9.87
N ILE A 141 -15.87 15.68 -9.10
CA ILE A 141 -16.88 14.70 -9.54
C ILE A 141 -18.15 14.75 -8.67
N GLY A 142 -18.09 15.40 -7.51
CA GLY A 142 -19.21 15.52 -6.57
C GLY A 142 -19.14 14.49 -5.43
N SER A 143 -19.40 14.94 -4.20
CA SER A 143 -19.40 14.11 -3.00
C SER A 143 -20.57 13.12 -2.94
N GLU A 144 -21.58 13.29 -3.79
CA GLU A 144 -22.72 12.37 -3.90
C GLU A 144 -22.37 11.08 -4.66
N LYS A 145 -21.31 11.10 -5.49
CA LYS A 145 -20.88 9.94 -6.28
C LYS A 145 -19.85 9.10 -5.54
N VAL A 146 -18.85 9.74 -4.95
CA VAL A 146 -17.75 9.07 -4.24
C VAL A 146 -17.89 9.36 -2.75
N THR A 147 -17.94 8.32 -1.93
CA THR A 147 -18.10 8.47 -0.47
C THR A 147 -16.74 8.57 0.22
N ALA A 148 -15.80 7.72 -0.16
CA ALA A 148 -14.47 7.64 0.43
C ALA A 148 -13.48 7.00 -0.54
N ILE A 149 -12.21 7.35 -0.40
CA ILE A 149 -11.09 6.73 -1.10
C ILE A 149 -10.12 6.22 -0.05
N LYS A 150 -9.78 4.93 -0.11
CA LYS A 150 -8.62 4.40 0.61
C LYS A 150 -7.43 4.28 -0.31
N HIS A 151 -6.24 4.49 0.23
CA HIS A 151 -4.99 4.34 -0.47
C HIS A 151 -4.17 3.17 0.09
N GLY A 152 -3.48 2.46 -0.78
CA GLY A 152 -2.55 1.41 -0.42
C GLY A 152 -1.52 1.15 -1.50
N ILE A 153 -0.59 0.26 -1.17
CA ILE A 153 0.40 -0.28 -2.09
C ILE A 153 0.17 -1.77 -2.22
N VAL A 154 0.07 -2.24 -3.45
CA VAL A 154 0.01 -3.67 -3.77
C VAL A 154 1.38 -4.13 -4.22
N TRP A 155 1.90 -5.14 -3.56
CA TRP A 155 3.14 -5.81 -3.90
C TRP A 155 2.83 -7.18 -4.50
N ALA A 156 3.29 -7.44 -5.72
CA ALA A 156 3.33 -8.81 -6.25
C ALA A 156 4.76 -9.32 -6.14
N VAL A 157 4.90 -10.51 -5.59
CA VAL A 157 6.18 -11.16 -5.38
C VAL A 157 6.13 -12.52 -6.01
N LYS A 158 7.08 -12.79 -6.92
CA LYS A 158 7.24 -14.09 -7.54
C LYS A 158 8.60 -14.65 -7.14
N SER A 159 8.58 -15.89 -6.63
CA SER A 159 9.82 -16.60 -6.37
C SER A 159 10.31 -17.36 -7.59
N ASN A 160 11.61 -17.35 -7.79
CA ASN A 160 12.30 -18.23 -8.74
C ASN A 160 12.58 -19.62 -8.13
N GLU A 161 12.26 -19.81 -6.85
CA GLU A 161 12.41 -21.07 -6.12
C GLU A 161 11.06 -21.79 -6.01
N ALA A 162 11.03 -23.09 -6.31
CA ALA A 162 9.79 -23.86 -6.43
C ALA A 162 8.94 -23.96 -5.15
N ASN A 163 9.54 -23.82 -3.96
CA ASN A 163 8.88 -24.03 -2.66
C ASN A 163 9.17 -22.88 -1.68
N PHE A 164 9.17 -21.64 -2.17
CA PHE A 164 9.48 -20.48 -1.35
C PHE A 164 8.39 -20.22 -0.29
N ASP A 165 8.82 -20.06 0.97
CA ASP A 165 7.92 -19.71 2.07
C ASP A 165 7.72 -18.19 2.16
N TYR A 166 6.62 -17.71 1.58
CA TYR A 166 6.24 -16.30 1.60
C TYR A 166 5.94 -15.74 3.00
N THR A 167 5.74 -16.58 4.02
CA THR A 167 5.53 -16.08 5.40
C THR A 167 6.77 -15.36 5.95
N THR A 168 7.96 -15.75 5.47
CA THR A 168 9.23 -15.10 5.81
C THR A 168 9.25 -13.62 5.40
N LEU A 169 8.60 -13.29 4.28
CA LEU A 169 8.51 -11.91 3.77
C LEU A 169 7.69 -11.01 4.66
N VAL A 170 6.56 -11.50 5.15
CA VAL A 170 5.69 -10.77 6.08
C VAL A 170 6.46 -10.41 7.35
N THR A 171 7.33 -11.30 7.83
CA THR A 171 8.14 -11.04 9.04
C THR A 171 9.34 -10.12 8.83
N SER A 172 9.69 -9.82 7.57
CA SER A 172 10.94 -9.12 7.24
C SER A 172 10.93 -7.61 7.49
N ASN A 173 9.75 -7.02 7.76
CA ASN A 173 9.48 -5.57 7.84
C ASN A 173 9.89 -4.78 6.57
N ILE A 174 10.09 -5.46 5.44
CA ILE A 174 10.42 -4.82 4.16
C ILE A 174 9.18 -4.25 3.48
N PHE A 175 8.07 -5.01 3.49
CA PHE A 175 6.85 -4.63 2.78
C PHE A 175 5.95 -3.69 3.58
N ALA A 176 5.98 -3.78 4.91
CA ALA A 176 5.13 -2.98 5.78
C ALA A 176 5.81 -2.68 7.12
N ASN A 177 5.53 -1.51 7.66
CA ASN A 177 5.81 -1.15 9.04
C ASN A 177 4.53 -1.36 9.89
N PHE A 178 4.46 -2.47 10.62
CA PHE A 178 3.28 -2.88 11.38
C PHE A 178 2.85 -1.93 12.51
N HIS A 179 3.65 -0.91 12.85
CA HIS A 179 3.25 0.14 13.79
C HIS A 179 2.33 1.20 13.17
N ALA A 180 2.43 1.39 11.86
CA ALA A 180 1.68 2.41 11.13
C ALA A 180 0.86 1.82 9.99
N GLN A 181 1.08 0.55 9.65
CA GLN A 181 0.53 -0.09 8.47
C GLN A 181 -0.08 -1.45 8.77
N THR A 182 -1.09 -1.79 7.99
CA THR A 182 -1.66 -3.14 7.91
C THR A 182 -1.18 -3.83 6.64
N LEU A 183 -1.02 -5.14 6.68
CA LEU A 183 -0.70 -5.98 5.53
C LEU A 183 -1.77 -7.07 5.40
N GLN A 184 -2.33 -7.20 4.21
CA GLN A 184 -3.35 -8.19 3.86
C GLN A 184 -2.85 -9.03 2.69
N ASN A 185 -3.14 -10.32 2.69
CA ASN A 185 -2.96 -11.17 1.52
C ASN A 185 -4.14 -10.92 0.58
N MET A 186 -3.88 -10.86 -0.73
CA MET A 186 -4.92 -10.81 -1.76
C MET A 186 -5.08 -12.18 -2.41
#